data_AF-A0A5X9JIM5-F1
#
_entry.id   AF-A0A5X9JIM5-F1
#
_cell.length_a   1.000
_cell.length_b   1.000
_cell.length_c   1.000
_cell.angle_alpha   90.00
_cell.angle_beta   90.00
_cell.angle_gamma   90.00
#
_symmetry.space_group_name_H-M   'P 1'
#
loop_
_entity.id
_entity.type
_entity.pdbx_description
1 polymer ?
#
loop_
_entity_poly.entity_id
_entity_poly.type
_entity_poly.pdbx_seq_one_letter_code
_entity_poly.pdbx_strand_id
1 'polypeptide(L)'
;MSSLLALAKDLEKQSKAQQQNTCEMLKAAFSEHEKSVKAELSASAKRISDAISAHEQGMTAAMQSNRLSVLRMVGRTWLTITLVSVLLIATSGSILWWQGQQITGNYQTIRAQERTQAMLSEKNHGVQLSLCGEQKLSCVKVNPKAGAYGEEGNWMVLERK
;
A
#
# COMPACT_ATOMS: atom_id res chain seq x y z
N MET A 1 44.18 -48.62 93.21
CA MET A 1 43.40 -47.44 92.75
C MET A 1 44.17 -46.58 91.72
N SER A 2 45.51 -46.60 91.68
CA SER A 2 46.31 -45.74 90.80
C SER A 2 46.23 -46.05 89.29
N SER A 3 45.98 -47.30 88.90
CA SER A 3 45.88 -47.73 87.49
C SER A 3 44.60 -47.26 86.79
N LEU A 4 43.46 -47.28 87.49
CA LEU A 4 42.18 -46.80 86.96
C LEU A 4 42.18 -45.28 86.72
N LEU A 5 42.81 -44.53 87.63
CA LEU A 5 42.91 -43.07 87.50
C LEU A 5 43.85 -42.66 86.35
N ALA A 6 44.93 -43.43 86.12
CA ALA A 6 45.79 -43.26 84.96
C ALA A 6 45.05 -43.55 83.64
N LEU A 7 44.25 -44.62 83.59
CA LEU A 7 43.45 -44.99 82.43
C LEU A 7 42.36 -43.95 82.11
N ALA A 8 41.69 -43.41 83.14
CA ALA A 8 40.70 -42.34 82.98
C ALA A 8 41.32 -41.06 82.42
N LYS A 9 42.51 -40.67 82.88
CA LYS A 9 43.25 -39.52 82.34
C LYS A 9 43.69 -39.72 80.88
N ASP A 10 44.11 -40.94 80.53
CA ASP A 10 44.53 -41.26 79.17
C ASP A 10 43.35 -41.23 78.20
N LEU A 11 42.20 -41.81 78.59
CA LEU A 11 40.94 -41.72 77.85
C LEU A 11 40.46 -40.28 77.67
N GLU A 12 40.53 -39.44 78.71
CA GLU A 12 40.15 -38.04 78.63
C GLU A 12 41.04 -37.28 77.64
N LYS A 13 42.36 -37.53 77.68
CA LYS A 13 43.32 -36.90 76.78
C LYS A 13 43.11 -37.36 75.33
N GLN A 14 42.89 -38.66 75.12
CA GLN A 14 42.62 -39.24 73.81
C GLN A 14 41.30 -38.73 73.24
N SER A 15 40.25 -38.62 74.07
CA SER A 15 38.95 -38.07 73.67
C SER A 15 39.07 -36.60 73.24
N LYS A 16 39.79 -35.77 73.99
CA LYS A 16 40.04 -34.36 73.64
C LYS A 16 40.84 -34.24 72.34
N ALA A 17 41.88 -35.06 72.16
CA ALA A 17 42.66 -35.08 70.94
C ALA A 17 41.83 -35.54 69.72
N GLN A 18 41.00 -36.58 69.89
CA GLN A 18 40.11 -37.07 68.84
C GLN A 18 39.05 -36.03 68.47
N GLN A 19 38.50 -35.31 69.46
CA GLN A 19 37.52 -34.26 69.23
C GLN A 19 38.14 -33.07 68.47
N GLN A 20 39.35 -32.65 68.85
CA GLN A 20 40.09 -31.61 68.12
C GLN A 20 40.40 -32.02 66.68
N ASN A 21 40.93 -33.23 66.47
CA ASN A 21 41.23 -33.74 65.14
C ASN A 21 39.98 -33.83 64.26
N THR A 22 38.84 -34.22 64.83
CA THR A 22 37.56 -34.30 64.11
C THR A 22 37.04 -32.90 63.76
N CYS A 23 37.15 -31.93 64.67
CA CYS A 23 36.80 -30.55 64.41
C CYS A 23 37.67 -29.92 63.31
N GLU A 24 38.97 -30.17 63.32
CA GLU A 24 39.89 -29.68 62.29
C GLU A 24 39.58 -30.31 60.92
N MET A 25 39.36 -31.62 60.88
CA MET A 25 38.97 -32.33 59.67
C MET A 25 37.65 -31.80 59.10
N LEU A 26 36.62 -31.62 59.94
CA LEU A 26 35.34 -31.05 59.51
C LEU A 26 35.50 -29.62 58.99
N LYS A 27 36.29 -28.79 59.68
CA LYS A 27 36.52 -27.40 59.25
C LYS A 27 37.23 -27.34 57.89
N ALA A 28 38.19 -28.23 57.66
CA ALA A 28 38.86 -28.36 56.37
C ALA A 28 37.88 -28.80 55.27
N ALA A 29 37.10 -29.87 55.51
CA ALA A 29 36.11 -30.37 54.56
C ALA A 29 35.02 -29.34 54.23
N PHE A 30 34.50 -28.62 55.23
CA PHE A 30 33.54 -27.55 55.01
C PHE A 30 34.14 -26.37 54.25
N SER A 31 35.38 -25.99 54.54
CA SER A 31 36.07 -24.91 53.81
C SER A 31 36.30 -25.27 52.34
N GLU A 32 36.66 -26.52 52.04
CA GLU A 32 36.82 -27.00 50.68
C GLU A 32 35.49 -27.07 49.94
N HIS A 33 34.45 -27.60 50.58
CA HIS A 33 33.11 -27.64 50.03
C HIS A 33 32.56 -26.22 49.74
N GLU A 34 32.74 -25.27 50.66
CA GLU A 34 32.31 -23.89 50.45
C GLU A 34 33.02 -23.25 49.24
N LYS A 35 34.32 -23.50 49.08
CA LYS A 35 35.09 -23.04 47.91
C LYS A 35 34.58 -23.67 46.62
N SER A 36 34.33 -24.98 46.62
CA SER A 36 33.80 -25.71 45.48
C SER A 36 32.41 -25.18 45.07
N VAL A 37 31.50 -25.02 46.03
CA VAL A 37 30.16 -24.47 45.79
C VAL A 37 30.24 -23.04 45.25
N LYS A 38 31.07 -22.17 45.82
CA LYS A 38 31.26 -20.80 45.30
C LYS A 38 31.79 -20.80 43.87
N ALA A 39 32.76 -21.67 43.57
CA ALA A 39 33.30 -21.80 42.22
C ALA A 39 32.22 -22.25 41.24
N GLU A 40 31.46 -23.30 41.56
CA GLU A 40 30.41 -23.81 40.67
C GLU A 40 29.26 -22.81 40.51
N LEU A 41 28.88 -22.10 41.58
CA LEU A 41 27.87 -21.05 41.51
C LEU A 41 28.32 -19.88 40.62
N SER A 42 29.58 -19.47 40.73
CA SER A 42 30.15 -18.43 39.85
C SER A 42 30.22 -18.88 38.39
N ALA A 43 30.58 -20.14 38.14
CA ALA A 43 30.61 -20.71 36.81
C ALA A 43 29.19 -20.82 36.22
N SER A 44 28.22 -21.24 37.03
CA SER A 44 26.81 -21.32 36.64
C SER A 44 26.24 -19.95 36.31
N ALA A 45 26.47 -18.94 37.17
CA ALA A 45 26.04 -17.56 36.90
C ALA A 45 26.61 -17.03 35.58
N LYS A 46 27.89 -17.31 35.31
CA LYS A 46 28.53 -16.94 34.05
C LYS A 46 27.90 -17.64 32.85
N ARG A 47 27.70 -18.96 32.92
CA ARG A 47 27.04 -19.73 31.85
C ARG A 47 25.64 -19.20 31.53
N ILE A 48 24.86 -18.88 32.58
CA ILE A 48 23.52 -18.30 32.41
C ILE A 48 23.61 -16.92 31.75
N SER A 49 24.50 -16.05 32.21
CA SER A 49 24.70 -14.72 31.61
C SER A 49 25.12 -14.81 30.14
N ASP A 50 26.05 -15.71 29.81
CA ASP A 50 26.53 -15.90 28.44
C ASP A 50 25.42 -16.42 27.52
N ALA A 51 24.60 -17.37 28.01
CA ALA A 51 23.45 -17.88 27.27
C ALA A 51 22.38 -16.81 27.03
N ILE A 52 22.09 -15.96 28.03
CA ILE A 52 21.16 -14.84 27.89
C ILE A 52 21.67 -13.84 26.86
N SER A 53 22.96 -13.46 26.94
CA SER A 53 23.57 -12.52 25.99
C SER A 53 23.55 -13.06 24.56
N ALA A 54 23.90 -14.33 24.36
CA ALA A 54 23.84 -14.97 23.04
C ALA A 54 22.39 -15.03 22.51
N HIS A 55 21.42 -15.32 23.37
CA HIS A 55 20.01 -15.33 23.00
C HIS A 55 19.50 -13.94 22.61
N GLU A 56 19.85 -12.89 23.36
CA GLU A 56 19.48 -11.50 23.07
C GLU A 56 20.08 -11.03 21.73
N GLN A 57 21.35 -11.35 21.48
CA GLN A 57 22.02 -11.05 20.21
C GLN A 57 21.34 -11.77 19.04
N GLY A 58 21.02 -13.05 19.20
CA GLY A 58 20.31 -13.84 18.19
C GLY A 58 18.93 -13.27 17.88
N MET A 59 18.16 -12.92 18.92
CA MET A 59 16.83 -12.33 18.77
C MET A 59 16.90 -10.96 18.08
N THR A 60 17.88 -10.13 18.43
CA THR A 60 18.10 -8.82 17.80
C THR A 60 18.45 -8.96 16.32
N ALA A 61 19.35 -9.88 15.97
CA ALA A 61 19.71 -10.15 14.58
C ALA A 61 18.53 -10.70 13.76
N ALA A 62 17.75 -11.60 14.34
CA ALA A 62 16.53 -12.11 13.71
C ALA A 62 15.46 -11.02 13.52
N MET A 63 15.31 -10.11 14.49
CA MET A 63 14.37 -9.00 14.40
C MET A 63 14.79 -7.98 13.33
N GLN A 64 16.09 -7.67 13.24
CA GLN A 64 16.62 -6.77 12.21
C GLN A 64 16.43 -7.33 10.80
N SER A 65 16.73 -8.62 10.59
CA SER A 65 16.54 -9.26 9.28
C SER A 65 15.07 -9.35 8.88
N ASN A 66 14.18 -9.71 9.82
CA ASN A 66 12.74 -9.71 9.58
C ASN A 66 12.21 -8.32 9.26
N ARG A 67 12.64 -7.28 10.00
CA ARG A 67 12.20 -5.89 9.75
C ARG A 67 12.57 -5.42 8.34
N LEU A 68 13.79 -5.71 7.89
CA LEU A 68 14.24 -5.33 6.56
C LEU A 68 13.44 -6.08 5.47
N SER A 69 13.23 -7.39 5.66
CA SER A 69 12.45 -8.23 4.75
C SER A 69 11.00 -7.73 4.61
N VAL A 70 10.34 -7.48 5.74
CA VAL A 70 8.96 -6.96 5.78
C VAL A 70 8.88 -5.59 5.13
N LEU A 71 9.80 -4.65 5.44
CA LEU A 71 9.83 -3.33 4.79
C LEU A 71 9.98 -3.43 3.27
N ARG A 72 10.84 -4.32 2.78
CA ARG A 72 11.06 -4.53 1.35
C ARG A 72 9.81 -5.09 0.66
N MET A 73 9.16 -6.06 1.31
CA MET A 73 7.95 -6.70 0.80
C MET A 73 6.77 -5.72 0.77
N VAL A 74 6.52 -5.00 1.87
CA VAL A 74 5.49 -3.96 1.96
C VAL A 74 5.75 -2.87 0.91
N GLY A 75 6.98 -2.39 0.81
CA GLY A 75 7.37 -1.38 -0.18
C GLY A 75 7.11 -1.83 -1.61
N ARG A 76 7.45 -3.08 -1.96
CA ARG A 76 7.22 -3.62 -3.31
C ARG A 76 5.73 -3.76 -3.63
N THR A 77 4.93 -4.25 -2.68
CA THR A 77 3.47 -4.39 -2.87
C THR A 77 2.81 -3.03 -3.07
N TRP A 78 3.10 -2.04 -2.20
CA TRP A 78 2.55 -0.70 -2.35
C TRP A 78 2.98 -0.02 -3.65
N LEU A 79 4.24 -0.18 -4.06
CA LEU A 79 4.73 0.34 -5.33
C LEU A 79 3.99 -0.27 -6.52
N THR A 80 3.70 -1.57 -6.50
CA THR A 80 2.90 -2.20 -7.57
C THR A 80 1.46 -1.71 -7.59
N ILE A 81 0.83 -1.56 -6.42
CA ILE A 81 -0.55 -1.06 -6.31
C ILE A 81 -0.64 0.37 -6.84
N THR A 82 0.30 1.24 -6.45
CA THR A 82 0.31 2.63 -6.91
C THR A 82 0.56 2.72 -8.41
N LEU A 83 1.50 1.93 -8.95
CA LEU A 83 1.78 1.88 -10.38
C LEU A 83 0.55 1.47 -11.19
N VAL A 84 -0.14 0.39 -10.79
CA VAL A 84 -1.35 -0.09 -11.47
C VAL A 84 -2.47 0.93 -11.37
N SER A 85 -2.66 1.55 -10.20
CA SER A 85 -3.69 2.57 -10.00
C SER A 85 -3.46 3.79 -10.90
N VAL A 86 -2.23 4.29 -10.97
CA VAL A 86 -1.85 5.41 -11.85
C VAL A 86 -2.07 5.04 -13.31
N LEU A 87 -1.68 3.83 -13.72
CA LEU A 87 -1.89 3.35 -15.09
C LEU A 87 -3.39 3.36 -15.47
N LEU A 88 -4.24 2.82 -14.60
CA LEU A 88 -5.70 2.77 -14.82
C LEU A 88 -6.33 4.16 -14.89
N ILE A 89 -5.89 5.08 -14.03
CA ILE A 89 -6.39 6.46 -14.04
C ILE A 89 -5.93 7.18 -15.31
N ALA A 90 -4.68 7.00 -15.73
CA ALA A 90 -4.15 7.61 -16.93
C ALA A 90 -4.88 7.12 -18.20
N THR A 91 -5.11 5.82 -18.32
CA THR A 91 -5.84 5.26 -19.47
C THR A 91 -7.30 5.70 -19.49
N SER A 92 -7.99 5.63 -18.35
CA SER A 92 -9.41 6.00 -18.29
C SER A 92 -9.61 7.52 -18.42
N GLY A 93 -8.77 8.31 -17.77
CA GLY A 93 -8.84 9.78 -17.80
C GLY A 93 -8.53 10.37 -19.17
N SER A 94 -7.57 9.80 -19.89
CA SER A 94 -7.24 10.24 -21.25
C SER A 94 -8.40 10.03 -22.24
N ILE A 95 -9.11 8.91 -22.14
CA ILE A 95 -10.29 8.62 -22.97
C ILE A 95 -11.41 9.62 -22.66
N LEU A 96 -11.72 9.86 -21.39
CA LEU A 96 -12.75 10.82 -20.99
C LEU A 96 -12.43 12.24 -21.48
N TRP A 97 -11.18 12.66 -21.38
CA TRP A 97 -10.74 13.97 -21.89
C TRP A 97 -10.96 14.09 -23.40
N TRP A 98 -10.55 13.07 -24.16
CA TRP A 98 -10.71 13.05 -25.61
C TRP A 98 -12.19 13.09 -26.03
N GLN A 99 -13.05 12.31 -25.37
CA GLN A 99 -14.50 12.35 -25.61
C GLN A 99 -15.10 13.73 -25.29
N GLY A 100 -14.67 14.37 -24.19
CA GLY A 100 -15.14 15.71 -23.81
C GLY A 100 -14.79 16.79 -24.85
N GLN A 101 -13.59 16.72 -25.45
CA GLN A 101 -13.17 17.63 -26.52
C GLN A 101 -14.05 17.47 -27.77
N GLN A 102 -14.33 16.23 -28.17
CA GLN A 102 -15.20 15.94 -29.32
C GLN A 102 -16.63 16.46 -29.11
N ILE A 103 -17.21 16.23 -27.92
CA ILE A 103 -18.55 16.72 -27.59
C ILE A 103 -18.61 18.24 -27.64
N THR A 104 -17.59 18.93 -27.12
CA THR A 104 -17.54 20.40 -27.12
C THR A 104 -17.47 20.95 -28.54
N GLY A 105 -16.64 20.38 -29.41
CA GLY A 105 -16.54 20.78 -30.82
C GLY A 105 -17.83 20.53 -31.61
N ASN A 106 -18.44 19.37 -31.40
CA ASN A 106 -19.73 19.04 -32.04
C ASN A 106 -20.85 19.97 -31.56
N TYR A 107 -20.90 20.27 -30.26
CA TYR A 107 -21.89 21.19 -29.69
C TYR A 107 -21.79 22.61 -30.29
N GLN A 108 -20.57 23.12 -30.46
CA GLN A 108 -20.35 24.42 -31.10
C GLN A 108 -20.79 24.41 -32.57
N THR A 109 -20.51 23.32 -33.30
CA THR A 109 -20.90 23.15 -34.70
C THR A 109 -22.41 23.09 -34.85
N ILE A 110 -23.11 22.31 -34.01
CA ILE A 110 -24.58 22.22 -34.00
C ILE A 110 -25.19 23.60 -33.71
N ARG A 111 -24.67 24.32 -32.71
CA ARG A 111 -25.12 25.69 -32.39
C ARG A 111 -24.90 26.66 -33.56
N ALA A 112 -23.83 26.52 -34.32
CA ALA A 112 -23.59 27.32 -35.51
C ALA A 112 -24.54 26.96 -36.66
N GLN A 113 -24.83 25.68 -36.85
CA GLN A 113 -25.79 25.20 -37.84
C GLN A 113 -27.21 25.65 -37.53
N GLU A 114 -27.67 25.55 -36.28
CA GLU A 114 -28.99 26.05 -35.87
C GLU A 114 -29.14 27.55 -36.14
N ARG A 115 -28.11 28.36 -35.84
CA ARG A 115 -28.13 29.80 -36.15
C ARG A 115 -28.18 30.07 -37.65
N THR A 116 -27.42 29.31 -38.43
CA THR A 116 -27.40 29.46 -39.89
C THR A 116 -28.75 29.07 -40.48
N GLN A 117 -29.36 27.99 -39.98
CA GLN A 117 -30.69 27.58 -40.38
C GLN A 117 -31.74 28.62 -40.02
N ALA A 118 -31.68 29.22 -38.82
CA ALA A 118 -32.56 30.31 -38.43
C ALA A 118 -32.42 31.53 -39.35
N MET A 119 -31.19 31.96 -39.63
CA MET A 119 -30.90 33.08 -40.54
C MET A 119 -31.37 32.80 -41.97
N LEU A 120 -31.13 31.60 -42.49
CA LEU A 120 -31.60 31.20 -43.81
C LEU A 120 -33.13 31.13 -43.84
N SER A 121 -33.78 30.58 -42.80
CA SER A 121 -35.23 30.54 -42.71
C SER A 121 -35.85 31.94 -42.70
N GLU A 122 -35.24 32.90 -42.01
CA GLU A 122 -35.67 34.29 -42.00
C GLU A 122 -35.49 34.94 -43.37
N LYS A 123 -34.30 34.81 -43.97
CA LYS A 123 -33.99 35.39 -45.29
C LYS A 123 -34.76 34.75 -46.43
N ASN A 124 -35.16 33.49 -46.30
CA ASN A 124 -35.85 32.77 -47.36
C ASN A 124 -37.37 33.04 -47.37
N HIS A 125 -37.87 33.94 -46.53
CA HIS A 125 -39.26 34.44 -46.55
C HIS A 125 -40.35 33.34 -46.64
N GLY A 126 -40.11 32.16 -46.04
CA GLY A 126 -41.05 31.03 -46.04
C GLY A 126 -40.98 30.09 -47.26
N VAL A 127 -39.99 30.26 -48.14
CA VAL A 127 -39.74 29.38 -49.29
C VAL A 127 -39.07 28.08 -48.82
N GLN A 128 -39.57 26.93 -49.28
CA GLN A 128 -38.95 25.62 -48.97
C GLN A 128 -38.04 25.16 -50.11
N LEU A 129 -36.78 24.87 -49.78
CA LEU A 129 -35.86 24.16 -50.67
C LEU A 129 -35.95 22.67 -50.39
N SER A 130 -36.17 21.87 -51.43
CA SER A 130 -36.22 20.41 -51.38
C SER A 130 -35.33 19.81 -52.46
N LEU A 131 -34.70 18.67 -52.19
CA LEU A 131 -33.90 17.97 -53.20
C LEU A 131 -34.82 17.12 -54.07
N CYS A 132 -34.81 17.30 -55.39
CA CYS A 132 -35.65 16.54 -56.33
C CYS A 132 -34.83 15.89 -57.45
N GLY A 133 -35.39 14.80 -58.02
CA GLY A 133 -34.79 14.02 -59.10
C GLY A 133 -33.73 13.02 -58.63
N GLU A 134 -33.35 12.08 -59.51
CA GLU A 134 -32.34 11.05 -59.20
C GLU A 134 -30.96 11.64 -58.87
N GLN A 135 -30.67 12.85 -59.37
CA GLN A 135 -29.43 13.58 -59.12
C GLN A 135 -29.47 14.49 -57.88
N LYS A 136 -30.55 14.47 -57.08
CA LYS A 136 -30.72 15.30 -55.85
C LYS A 136 -30.41 16.78 -56.09
N LEU A 137 -31.02 17.39 -57.09
CA LEU A 137 -30.84 18.82 -57.38
C LEU A 137 -31.69 19.65 -56.39
N SER A 138 -31.19 20.81 -55.96
CA SER A 138 -31.98 21.76 -55.15
C SER A 138 -33.13 22.33 -55.97
N CYS A 139 -34.35 22.06 -55.54
CA CYS A 139 -35.59 22.53 -56.17
C CYS A 139 -36.43 23.33 -55.19
N VAL A 140 -37.24 24.23 -55.72
CA VAL A 140 -38.13 25.09 -54.95
C VAL A 140 -39.54 24.93 -55.49
N LYS A 141 -40.53 24.91 -54.60
CA LYS A 141 -41.94 24.80 -54.98
C LYS A 141 -42.42 26.14 -55.55
N VAL A 142 -43.08 26.10 -56.70
CA VAL A 142 -43.63 27.29 -57.40
C VAL A 142 -45.15 27.22 -57.41
N ASN A 143 -45.82 28.37 -57.40
CA ASN A 143 -47.29 28.44 -57.53
C ASN A 143 -47.68 28.69 -58.99
N PRO A 144 -48.02 27.65 -59.78
CA PRO A 144 -48.33 27.81 -61.20
C PRO A 144 -49.62 28.62 -61.45
N LYS A 145 -50.50 28.78 -60.44
CA LYS A 145 -51.74 29.55 -60.57
C LYS A 145 -51.53 31.06 -60.46
N ALA A 146 -50.39 31.49 -59.93
CA ALA A 146 -50.06 32.91 -59.80
C ALA A 146 -49.62 33.55 -61.13
N GLY A 147 -49.35 32.73 -62.16
CA GLY A 147 -48.88 33.21 -63.46
C GLY A 147 -47.41 33.63 -63.46
N ALA A 148 -46.92 34.00 -64.65
CA ALA A 148 -45.58 34.54 -64.81
C ALA A 148 -45.53 36.02 -64.37
N TYR A 149 -44.39 36.44 -63.82
CA TYR A 149 -44.16 37.77 -63.27
C TYR A 149 -42.95 38.46 -63.94
N GLY A 150 -42.94 39.80 -63.95
CA GLY A 150 -41.88 40.63 -64.54
C GLY A 150 -42.15 41.08 -65.98
N GLU A 151 -41.46 42.13 -66.43
CA GLU A 151 -41.73 42.81 -67.71
C GLU A 151 -41.63 41.90 -68.96
N GLU A 152 -40.85 40.81 -68.87
CA GLU A 152 -40.67 39.84 -69.94
C GLU A 152 -41.41 38.50 -69.70
N GLY A 153 -42.12 38.33 -68.58
CA GLY A 153 -42.85 37.09 -68.27
C GLY A 153 -41.95 35.87 -67.99
N ASN A 154 -40.67 36.07 -67.67
CA ASN A 154 -39.70 34.99 -67.48
C ASN A 154 -39.61 34.46 -66.04
N TRP A 155 -40.28 35.09 -65.06
CA TRP A 155 -40.17 34.70 -63.65
C TRP A 155 -41.42 33.98 -63.15
N MET A 156 -41.25 33.00 -62.25
CA MET A 156 -42.35 32.30 -61.60
C MET A 156 -42.42 32.66 -60.11
N VAL A 157 -43.64 32.78 -59.58
CA VAL A 157 -43.86 33.07 -58.17
C VAL A 157 -43.65 31.79 -57.34
N LEU A 158 -42.80 31.88 -56.33
CA LEU A 158 -42.51 30.78 -55.42
C LEU A 158 -43.68 30.54 -54.46
N GLU A 159 -43.95 29.28 -54.14
CA GLU A 159 -44.94 28.90 -53.13
C GLU A 159 -44.31 29.05 -51.74
N ARG A 160 -44.93 29.88 -50.89
CA ARG A 160 -44.53 30.06 -49.49
C ARG A 160 -45.32 29.10 -48.59
N LYS A 161 -44.69 28.64 -47.51
CA LYS A 161 -45.34 27.85 -46.46
C LYS A 161 -46.33 28.69 -45.65
#